data_AF-A0A3N9NKI5-F1
#
_entry.id   AF-A0A3N9NKI5-F1
#
_cell.length_a   1.000
_cell.length_b   1.000
_cell.length_c   1.000
_cell.angle_alpha   90.00
_cell.angle_beta   90.00
_cell.angle_gamma   90.00
#
_symmetry.space_group_name_H-M   'P 1'
#
loop_
_entity.id
_entity.type
_entity.pdbx_description
1 polymer ?
#
loop_
_entity_poly.entity_id
_entity_poly.type
_entity_poly.pdbx_seq_one_letter_code
_entity_poly.pdbx_strand_id
1 'polypeptide(L)'
;MSEHDQERLSMHNMSRRRFLSTIGVASGVLLTGCGKDNPTKPTGDNPINLPESSAVAVGEVKIYDFNTLKTKMIDMLDKLGGLGDLIKSGDTVGMKINLTGGTGQADNWQRDTGVNAVDSYWTHPQIVNVVGQLAKDAGASKIVILESYYDYE
;
A
#
# COMPACT_ATOMS: atom_id res chain seq x y z
N MET A 1 -36.02 -2.33 20.44
CA MET A 1 -34.90 -2.25 19.47
C MET A 1 -34.39 -3.67 19.31
N SER A 2 -34.52 -4.24 18.13
CA SER A 2 -34.38 -5.69 17.87
C SER A 2 -32.90 -6.07 17.73
N GLU A 3 -32.52 -7.27 18.19
CA GLU A 3 -31.16 -7.83 18.12
C GLU A 3 -30.57 -7.84 16.70
N HIS A 4 -31.41 -7.73 15.67
CA HIS A 4 -31.00 -7.64 14.27
C HIS A 4 -30.27 -6.33 13.88
N ASP A 5 -30.40 -5.26 14.65
CA ASP A 5 -29.70 -3.98 14.36
C ASP A 5 -28.23 -3.99 14.84
N GLN A 6 -27.86 -4.94 15.71
CA GLN A 6 -26.51 -5.02 16.29
C GLN A 6 -25.53 -5.85 15.43
N GLU A 7 -26.04 -6.75 14.58
CA GLU A 7 -25.20 -7.54 13.65
C GLU A 7 -24.72 -6.73 12.44
N ARG A 8 -25.47 -5.71 11.99
CA ARG A 8 -25.07 -4.87 10.83
C ARG A 8 -23.91 -3.91 11.11
N LEU A 9 -23.57 -3.67 12.37
CA LEU A 9 -22.45 -2.81 12.77
C LEU A 9 -21.12 -3.58 12.98
N SER A 10 -21.14 -4.91 12.90
CA SER A 10 -19.97 -5.76 13.22
C SER A 10 -19.14 -6.23 12.00
N MET A 11 -19.53 -5.91 10.77
CA MET A 11 -18.86 -6.41 9.55
C MET A 11 -17.96 -5.41 8.83
N HIS A 12 -17.49 -4.34 9.49
CA HIS A 12 -16.72 -3.28 8.81
C HIS A 12 -15.29 -3.06 9.29
N ASN A 13 -14.60 -4.08 9.81
CA ASN A 13 -13.16 -3.94 10.12
C ASN A 13 -12.36 -5.26 10.15
N MET A 14 -12.57 -6.13 9.16
CA MET A 14 -11.56 -7.18 8.89
C MET A 14 -10.50 -6.63 7.93
N SER A 15 -9.40 -6.14 8.49
CA SER A 15 -8.20 -5.83 7.69
C SER A 15 -7.71 -7.09 6.97
N ARG A 16 -7.30 -6.94 5.70
CA ARG A 16 -6.74 -7.99 4.82
C ARG A 16 -5.66 -8.84 5.51
N ARG A 17 -4.97 -8.25 6.50
CA ARG A 17 -3.94 -8.90 7.32
C ARG A 17 -4.47 -10.00 8.26
N ARG A 18 -5.69 -9.85 8.80
CA ARG A 18 -6.35 -10.86 9.66
C ARG A 18 -6.89 -12.05 8.87
N PHE A 19 -7.26 -11.84 7.61
CA PHE A 19 -7.71 -12.93 6.73
C PHE A 19 -6.56 -13.89 6.40
N LEU A 20 -5.39 -13.36 6.03
CA LEU A 20 -4.23 -14.18 5.65
C LEU A 20 -3.55 -14.87 6.85
N SER A 21 -3.59 -14.30 8.05
CA SER A 21 -3.02 -14.93 9.24
C SER A 21 -3.80 -16.17 9.72
N THR A 22 -5.09 -16.27 9.38
CA THR A 22 -5.96 -17.36 9.88
C THR A 22 -5.77 -18.66 9.09
N ILE A 23 -5.23 -18.59 7.87
CA ILE A 23 -5.02 -19.79 7.02
C ILE A 23 -3.68 -20.50 7.36
N GLY A 24 -2.74 -19.83 8.04
CA GLY A 24 -1.39 -20.35 8.28
C GLY A 24 -1.18 -21.22 9.53
N VAL A 25 -2.15 -21.32 10.45
CA VAL A 25 -1.94 -21.94 11.79
C VAL A 25 -2.62 -23.32 11.95
N ALA A 26 -3.41 -23.79 10.97
CA ALA A 26 -4.16 -25.05 11.13
C ALA A 26 -3.35 -26.35 10.93
N SER A 27 -2.04 -26.26 10.65
CA SER A 27 -1.21 -27.43 10.31
C SER A 27 -0.09 -27.65 11.32
N GLY A 28 -0.44 -28.00 12.56
CA GLY A 28 0.54 -28.52 13.50
C GLY A 28 0.02 -28.68 14.92
N VAL A 29 0.06 -29.93 15.40
CA VAL A 29 0.15 -30.32 16.83
C VAL A 29 -1.17 -30.13 17.63
N LEU A 30 -1.81 -31.11 18.29
CA LEU A 30 -1.51 -32.51 18.63
C LEU A 30 -2.80 -33.22 19.11
N LEU A 31 -2.83 -34.54 18.94
CA LEU A 31 -3.52 -35.48 19.84
C LEU A 31 -3.02 -35.26 21.28
N THR A 32 -3.89 -34.94 22.26
CA THR A 32 -3.75 -35.34 23.68
C THR A 32 -4.93 -34.83 24.54
N GLY A 33 -5.61 -35.77 25.20
CA GLY A 33 -5.95 -35.70 26.63
C GLY A 33 -6.99 -34.70 27.12
N CYS A 34 -8.18 -35.20 27.49
CA CYS A 34 -9.12 -34.53 28.39
C CYS A 34 -8.49 -34.33 29.78
N GLY A 35 -7.90 -33.16 30.04
CA GLY A 35 -7.50 -32.67 31.35
C GLY A 35 -8.45 -31.57 31.83
N LYS A 36 -8.91 -31.65 33.07
CA LYS A 36 -9.94 -30.79 33.69
C LYS A 36 -9.46 -29.37 34.07
N ASP A 37 -8.42 -28.86 33.42
CA ASP A 37 -7.88 -27.53 33.68
C ASP A 37 -7.96 -26.70 32.40
N ASN A 38 -8.87 -25.72 32.38
CA ASN A 38 -9.03 -24.77 31.28
C ASN A 38 -7.69 -24.05 31.02
N PRO A 39 -7.00 -24.29 29.89
CA PRO A 39 -5.75 -23.60 29.55
C PRO A 39 -5.97 -22.13 29.21
N THR A 40 -7.24 -21.69 29.19
CA THR A 40 -7.68 -20.35 28.81
C THR A 40 -7.88 -19.42 30.00
N LYS A 41 -7.53 -19.82 31.23
CA LYS A 41 -7.52 -18.89 32.36
C LYS A 41 -6.45 -17.82 32.07
N PRO A 42 -6.82 -16.53 31.91
CA PRO A 42 -5.85 -15.50 31.56
C PRO A 42 -4.95 -15.29 32.77
N THR A 43 -3.74 -15.83 32.71
CA THR A 43 -2.69 -15.59 33.68
C THR A 43 -2.00 -14.28 33.34
N GLY A 44 -2.26 -13.26 34.16
CA GLY A 44 -1.36 -12.14 34.41
C GLY A 44 -1.30 -11.06 33.34
N ASP A 45 -1.33 -9.82 33.82
CA ASP A 45 -1.16 -8.55 33.11
C ASP A 45 0.21 -8.41 32.41
N ASN A 46 0.45 -9.20 31.38
CA ASN A 46 1.52 -8.91 30.43
C ASN A 46 0.87 -8.14 29.27
N PRO A 47 1.18 -6.84 29.08
CA PRO A 47 0.71 -6.13 27.91
C PRO A 47 1.20 -6.91 26.69
N ILE A 48 0.26 -7.37 25.86
CA ILE A 48 0.57 -7.96 24.57
C ILE A 48 1.34 -6.87 23.82
N ASN A 49 2.65 -7.06 23.69
CA ASN A 49 3.49 -6.22 22.86
C ASN A 49 3.12 -6.54 21.41
N LEU A 50 2.01 -5.95 20.95
CA LEU A 50 1.61 -6.00 19.56
C LEU A 50 2.81 -5.46 18.76
N PRO A 51 3.28 -6.17 17.73
CA PRO A 51 4.36 -5.66 16.90
C PRO A 51 3.96 -4.26 16.43
N GLU A 52 4.90 -3.30 16.55
CA GLU A 52 4.67 -1.93 16.09
C GLU A 52 3.99 -1.98 14.72
N SER A 53 2.83 -1.34 14.63
CA SER A 53 2.12 -1.23 13.36
C SER A 53 3.05 -0.58 12.36
N SER A 54 3.19 -1.17 11.17
CA SER A 54 3.97 -0.58 10.08
C SER A 54 3.57 0.87 9.88
N ALA A 55 4.55 1.79 9.83
CA ALA A 55 4.30 3.20 9.58
C ALA A 55 3.58 3.38 8.23
N VAL A 56 2.57 4.25 8.20
CA VAL A 56 1.80 4.60 7.00
C VAL A 56 1.69 6.12 6.93
N ALA A 57 1.91 6.68 5.75
CA ALA A 57 1.69 8.09 5.46
C ALA A 57 0.60 8.25 4.40
N VAL A 58 -0.28 9.22 4.61
CA VAL A 58 -1.34 9.58 3.66
C VAL A 58 -1.27 11.09 3.44
N GLY A 59 -1.39 11.49 2.17
CA GLY A 59 -1.39 12.87 1.74
C GLY A 59 -2.47 13.08 0.68
N GLU A 60 -3.23 14.15 0.83
CA GLU A 60 -4.26 14.54 -0.12
C GLU A 60 -3.74 15.72 -0.97
N VAL A 61 -3.93 15.60 -2.28
CA VAL A 61 -3.67 16.65 -3.27
C VAL A 61 -4.86 16.74 -4.20
N LYS A 62 -5.19 17.95 -4.66
CA LYS A 62 -6.34 18.18 -5.55
C LYS A 62 -5.95 18.28 -7.02
N ILE A 63 -4.67 18.50 -7.29
CA ILE A 63 -4.11 18.70 -8.63
C ILE A 63 -2.73 18.05 -8.70
N TYR A 64 -2.34 17.62 -9.90
CA TYR A 64 -1.02 17.05 -10.17
C TYR A 64 -0.01 18.12 -10.60
N ASP A 65 0.14 19.20 -9.83
CA ASP A 65 1.24 20.14 -10.07
C ASP A 65 2.52 19.69 -9.35
N PHE A 66 3.66 19.93 -9.97
CA PHE A 66 4.95 19.40 -9.50
C PHE A 66 5.31 19.86 -8.08
N ASN A 67 5.13 21.14 -7.76
CA ASN A 67 5.57 21.70 -6.48
C ASN A 67 4.69 21.21 -5.33
N THR A 68 3.37 21.22 -5.48
CA THR A 68 2.45 20.68 -4.47
C THR A 68 2.70 19.20 -4.24
N LEU A 69 2.84 18.42 -5.32
CA LEU A 69 3.15 17.00 -5.23
C LEU A 69 4.49 16.75 -4.55
N LYS A 70 5.55 17.48 -4.93
CA LYS A 70 6.87 17.33 -4.34
C LYS A 70 6.84 17.59 -2.84
N THR A 71 6.27 18.72 -2.41
CA THR A 71 6.12 19.04 -0.98
C THR A 71 5.35 17.97 -0.25
N LYS A 72 4.20 17.53 -0.80
CA LYS A 72 3.39 16.50 -0.13
C LYS A 72 4.10 15.14 -0.07
N MET A 73 4.84 14.78 -1.10
CA MET A 73 5.60 13.53 -1.17
C MET A 73 6.76 13.52 -0.16
N ILE A 74 7.45 14.65 0.02
CA ILE A 74 8.46 14.82 1.07
C ILE A 74 7.81 14.62 2.44
N ASP A 75 6.71 15.33 2.73
CA ASP A 75 5.99 15.20 4.02
C ASP A 75 5.59 13.74 4.32
N MET A 76 5.20 12.98 3.29
CA MET A 76 4.83 11.58 3.44
C MET A 76 6.05 10.67 3.63
N LEU A 77 7.10 10.86 2.84
CA LEU A 77 8.30 10.04 2.93
C LEU A 77 9.04 10.26 4.25
N ASP A 78 9.11 11.48 4.76
CA ASP A 78 9.75 11.78 6.05
C ASP A 78 9.06 11.06 7.21
N LYS A 79 7.72 10.93 7.17
CA LYS A 79 6.96 10.12 8.13
C LYS A 79 7.28 8.61 8.05
N LEU A 80 7.88 8.17 6.94
CA LEU A 80 8.29 6.80 6.70
C LEU A 80 9.82 6.61 6.84
N GLY A 81 10.57 7.64 7.24
CA GLY A 81 12.04 7.60 7.40
C GLY A 81 12.84 8.09 6.18
N GLY A 82 12.17 8.64 5.16
CA GLY A 82 12.81 9.20 3.98
C GLY A 82 13.40 8.14 3.03
N LEU A 83 14.24 8.59 2.09
CA LEU A 83 14.87 7.72 1.08
C LEU A 83 16.38 7.53 1.28
N GLY A 84 17.04 8.34 2.11
CA GLY A 84 18.51 8.35 2.23
C GLY A 84 19.10 7.05 2.77
N ASP A 85 18.32 6.28 3.52
CA ASP A 85 18.74 4.96 3.98
C ASP A 85 18.68 3.88 2.89
N LEU A 86 17.83 4.07 1.87
CA LEU A 86 17.58 3.14 0.78
C LEU A 86 18.39 3.46 -0.48
N ILE A 87 18.54 4.74 -0.80
CA ILE A 87 19.25 5.22 -1.99
C ILE A 87 20.56 5.85 -1.54
N LYS A 88 21.67 5.30 -2.03
CA LYS A 88 23.01 5.81 -1.77
C LYS A 88 23.54 6.58 -2.98
N SER A 89 24.54 7.41 -2.72
CA SER A 89 25.21 8.18 -3.76
C SER A 89 25.78 7.26 -4.83
N GLY A 90 25.36 7.46 -6.07
CA GLY A 90 25.79 6.66 -7.21
C GLY A 90 24.80 5.58 -7.65
N ASP A 91 23.77 5.28 -6.87
CA ASP A 91 22.86 4.17 -7.15
C ASP A 91 22.09 4.35 -8.48
N THR A 92 21.75 3.22 -9.10
CA THR A 92 20.78 3.17 -10.19
C THR A 92 19.42 2.75 -9.62
N VAL A 93 18.41 3.59 -9.79
CA VAL A 93 17.06 3.34 -9.29
C VAL A 93 16.16 2.90 -10.44
N GLY A 94 15.63 1.68 -10.34
CA GLY A 94 14.55 1.19 -11.21
C GLY A 94 13.20 1.63 -10.67
N MET A 95 12.42 2.34 -11.49
CA MET A 95 11.07 2.79 -11.15
C MET A 95 10.06 2.07 -12.00
N LYS A 96 9.38 1.07 -11.43
CA LYS A 96 8.23 0.42 -12.07
C LYS A 96 7.03 1.36 -11.94
N ILE A 97 6.56 1.89 -13.06
CA ILE A 97 5.29 2.62 -13.09
C ILE A 97 4.14 1.63 -13.31
N ASN A 98 2.89 2.09 -13.19
CA ASN A 98 1.73 1.27 -13.48
C ASN A 98 0.93 1.87 -14.64
N LEU A 99 1.04 1.26 -15.81
CA LEU A 99 0.20 1.52 -16.99
C LEU A 99 -0.63 0.27 -17.32
N THR A 100 -1.64 -0.02 -16.48
CA THR A 100 -2.48 -1.21 -16.66
C THR A 100 -3.45 -1.05 -17.83
N GLY A 101 -3.57 -2.07 -18.67
CA GLY A 101 -4.43 -2.03 -19.85
C GLY A 101 -3.77 -1.35 -21.06
N GLY A 102 -4.23 -1.70 -22.25
CA GLY A 102 -3.73 -1.16 -23.52
C GLY A 102 -4.31 0.21 -23.88
N THR A 103 -3.83 0.80 -24.98
CA THR A 103 -4.21 2.18 -25.36
C THR A 103 -5.68 2.22 -25.74
N GLY A 104 -6.18 1.19 -26.43
CA GLY A 104 -7.59 1.06 -26.75
C GLY A 104 -8.49 1.04 -25.51
N GLN A 105 -8.04 0.46 -24.39
CA GLN A 105 -8.81 0.47 -23.14
C GLN A 105 -8.83 1.85 -22.48
N ALA A 106 -7.72 2.59 -22.56
CA ALA A 106 -7.66 3.98 -22.10
C ALA A 106 -8.55 4.90 -22.94
N ASP A 107 -8.56 4.73 -24.26
CA ASP A 107 -9.42 5.49 -25.16
C ASP A 107 -10.90 5.18 -24.93
N ASN A 108 -11.24 3.90 -24.78
CA ASN A 108 -12.60 3.47 -24.45
C ASN A 108 -13.05 4.07 -23.11
N TRP A 109 -12.20 4.02 -22.08
CA TRP A 109 -12.47 4.61 -20.78
C TRP A 109 -12.77 6.11 -20.87
N GLN A 110 -11.94 6.86 -21.60
CA GLN A 110 -12.13 8.29 -21.80
C GLN A 110 -13.43 8.60 -22.54
N ARG A 111 -13.79 7.82 -23.57
CA ARG A 111 -15.04 8.00 -24.31
C ARG A 111 -16.27 7.69 -23.45
N ASP A 112 -16.21 6.63 -22.66
CA ASP A 112 -17.36 6.11 -21.92
C ASP A 112 -17.59 6.88 -20.60
N THR A 113 -16.53 7.40 -19.98
CA THR A 113 -16.59 8.09 -18.67
C THR A 113 -16.32 9.59 -18.74
N GLY A 114 -15.69 10.08 -19.81
CA GLY A 114 -15.19 11.45 -19.89
C GLY A 114 -13.91 11.72 -19.09
N VAL A 115 -13.33 10.72 -18.42
CA VAL A 115 -12.14 10.86 -17.56
C VAL A 115 -10.92 10.24 -18.22
N ASN A 116 -9.77 10.92 -18.16
CA ASN A 116 -8.53 10.40 -18.74
C ASN A 116 -8.00 9.22 -17.91
N ALA A 117 -7.47 8.18 -18.56
CA ALA A 117 -6.85 7.05 -17.88
C ALA A 117 -5.73 7.51 -16.92
N VAL A 118 -4.98 8.56 -17.29
CA VAL A 118 -3.91 9.20 -16.50
C VAL A 118 -4.44 9.83 -15.21
N ASP A 119 -5.68 10.28 -15.19
CA ASP A 119 -6.33 10.86 -14.00
C ASP A 119 -7.11 9.82 -13.18
N SER A 120 -7.18 8.57 -13.66
CA SER A 120 -8.02 7.52 -13.09
C SER A 120 -7.22 6.32 -12.57
N TYR A 121 -6.45 5.63 -13.42
CA TYR A 121 -5.81 4.36 -13.07
C TYR A 121 -4.39 4.18 -13.60
N TRP A 122 -3.95 4.98 -14.56
CA TRP A 122 -2.54 5.06 -14.95
C TRP A 122 -1.76 5.94 -13.98
N THR A 123 -0.47 5.62 -13.79
CA THR A 123 0.42 6.45 -12.99
C THR A 123 0.58 7.80 -13.67
N HIS A 124 0.16 8.88 -13.00
CA HIS A 124 0.26 10.23 -13.54
C HIS A 124 1.74 10.62 -13.79
N PRO A 125 2.13 11.17 -14.96
CA PRO A 125 3.52 11.49 -15.28
C PRO A 125 4.22 12.40 -14.26
N GLN A 126 3.48 13.33 -13.65
CA GLN A 126 4.03 14.19 -12.59
C GLN A 126 4.43 13.44 -11.32
N ILE A 127 3.78 12.30 -11.01
CA ILE A 127 4.22 11.42 -9.91
C ILE A 127 5.59 10.83 -10.23
N VAL A 128 5.78 10.35 -11.46
CA VAL A 128 7.07 9.82 -11.95
C VAL A 128 8.15 10.90 -11.85
N ASN A 129 7.83 12.13 -12.28
CA ASN A 129 8.74 13.27 -12.23
C ASN A 129 9.17 13.61 -10.79
N VAL A 130 8.20 13.73 -9.87
CA VAL A 130 8.47 14.04 -8.46
C VAL A 130 9.29 12.96 -7.79
N VAL A 131 8.89 11.69 -7.91
CA VAL A 131 9.63 10.58 -7.30
C VAL A 131 11.02 10.46 -7.91
N GLY A 132 11.15 10.72 -9.22
CA GLY A 132 12.44 10.76 -9.89
C GLY A 132 13.35 11.84 -9.31
N GLN A 133 12.83 13.06 -9.14
CA GLN A 133 13.59 14.14 -8.51
C GLN A 133 14.00 13.79 -7.07
N LEU A 134 13.11 13.18 -6.27
CA LEU A 134 13.42 12.79 -4.90
C LEU A 134 14.47 11.67 -4.84
N ALA A 135 14.46 10.73 -5.79
CA ALA A 135 15.51 9.73 -5.92
C ALA A 135 16.86 10.36 -6.30
N LYS A 136 16.86 11.36 -7.21
CA LYS A 136 18.07 12.15 -7.53
C LYS A 136 18.59 12.91 -6.31
N ASP A 137 17.70 13.58 -5.59
CA ASP A 137 18.02 14.33 -4.37
C ASP A 137 18.60 13.41 -3.28
N ALA A 138 18.15 12.15 -3.22
CA ALA A 138 18.68 11.12 -2.31
C ALA A 138 20.03 10.51 -2.75
N GLY A 139 20.50 10.76 -3.98
CA GLY A 139 21.82 10.34 -4.45
C GLY A 139 21.85 9.42 -5.67
N ALA A 140 20.69 9.08 -6.25
CA ALA A 140 20.65 8.26 -7.45
C ALA A 140 21.43 8.92 -8.60
N SER A 141 22.35 8.19 -9.23
CA SER A 141 23.06 8.66 -10.43
C SER A 141 22.20 8.51 -11.68
N LYS A 142 21.44 7.41 -11.76
CA LYS A 142 20.62 7.01 -12.89
C LYS A 142 19.23 6.55 -12.45
N ILE A 143 18.23 6.93 -13.22
CA ILE A 143 16.85 6.46 -13.06
C ILE A 143 16.47 5.69 -14.32
N VAL A 144 15.91 4.50 -14.14
CA VAL A 144 15.39 3.67 -15.23
C VAL A 144 13.91 3.48 -14.99
N ILE A 145 13.08 4.00 -15.90
CA ILE A 145 11.63 3.76 -15.87
C ILE A 145 11.37 2.40 -16.50
N LEU A 146 10.67 1.55 -15.76
CA LEU A 146 10.34 0.18 -16.14
C LEU A 146 8.83 0.10 -16.33
N GLU A 147 8.40 -0.45 -17.46
CA GLU A 147 7.00 -0.76 -17.73
C GLU A 147 6.89 -2.02 -18.58
N SER A 148 5.83 -2.79 -18.34
CA SER A 148 5.43 -3.95 -19.14
C SER A 148 4.04 -3.66 -19.67
N TYR A 149 3.99 -2.74 -20.62
CA TYR A 149 2.76 -2.33 -21.26
C TYR A 149 2.25 -3.45 -22.16
N TYR A 150 0.99 -3.82 -22.00
CA TYR A 150 0.32 -4.77 -22.89
C TYR A 150 -0.69 -4.02 -23.73
N ASP A 151 -0.44 -3.97 -25.04
CA ASP A 151 -1.41 -3.50 -26.02
C ASP A 151 -1.71 -4.65 -26.97
N TYR A 152 -2.99 -4.98 -27.10
CA TYR A 152 -3.43 -5.96 -28.08
C TYR A 152 -3.76 -5.18 -29.36
N GLU A 153 -3.13 -5.55 -30.47
CA GLU A 153 -3.45 -5.00 -31.81
C GLU A 153 -4.90 -5.27 -32.23
#